data_AF-A0A936RYQ1-F1
#
_entry.id   AF-A0A936RYQ1-F1
#
_cell.length_a   1.000
_cell.length_b   1.000
_cell.length_c   1.000
_cell.angle_alpha   90.00
_cell.angle_beta   90.00
_cell.angle_gamma   90.00
#
_symmetry.space_group_name_H-M   'P 1'
#
loop_
_entity.id
_entity.type
_entity.pdbx_description
1 polymer ?
#
loop_
_entity_poly.entity_id
_entity_poly.type
_entity_poly.pdbx_seq_one_letter_code
_entity_poly.pdbx_strand_id
1 'polypeptide(L)'
;MKEIRAFIRQHRIADVLQALRESGLCDLGTAGAGCHNITVSQVQRPLASGDPTQQHYSMELAEAVVAEYRMELVCADDQVDALVDVIARAAHTGQPEAGWIFVSDIGRAVEIR
;
A
#
# COMPACT_ATOMS: atom_id res chain seq x y z
N MET A 1 -5.02 4.22 -17.09
CA MET A 1 -4.27 3.45 -16.08
C MET A 1 -4.23 4.26 -14.82
N LYS A 2 -4.26 3.60 -13.67
CA LYS A 2 -4.08 4.26 -12.37
C LYS A 2 -2.90 3.69 -11.62
N GLU A 3 -2.31 4.51 -10.76
CA GLU A 3 -1.43 4.08 -9.69
C GLU A 3 -2.23 4.05 -8.39
N ILE A 4 -2.10 2.94 -7.66
CA ILE A 4 -2.61 2.79 -6.29
C ILE A 4 -1.41 2.88 -5.36
N ARG A 5 -1.44 3.84 -4.43
CA ARG A 5 -0.43 4.01 -3.37
C ARG A 5 -1.10 3.82 -2.01
N ALA A 6 -0.77 2.73 -1.33
CA ALA A 6 -1.33 2.37 -0.04
C ALA A 6 -0.28 2.49 1.06
N PHE A 7 -0.63 3.19 2.15
CA PHE A 7 0.13 3.27 3.40
C PHE A 7 -0.50 2.32 4.40
N ILE A 8 0.23 1.27 4.77
CA ILE A 8 -0.28 0.11 5.49
C ILE A 8 0.53 -0.10 6.77
N ARG A 9 -0.14 -0.44 7.87
CA ARG A 9 0.55 -0.79 9.13
C ARG A 9 1.47 -1.98 8.96
N GLN A 10 2.63 -1.95 9.62
CA GLN A 10 3.70 -2.93 9.44
C GLN A 10 3.23 -4.39 9.57
N HIS A 11 2.33 -4.68 10.52
CA HIS A 11 1.83 -6.03 10.77
C HIS A 11 0.79 -6.53 9.76
N ARG A 12 0.28 -5.68 8.86
CA ARG A 12 -0.74 -6.03 7.86
C ARG A 12 -0.21 -6.22 6.45
N ILE A 13 1.02 -5.80 6.16
CA ILE A 13 1.55 -5.87 4.78
C ILE A 13 1.58 -7.29 4.23
N ALA A 14 1.88 -8.29 5.07
CA ALA A 14 1.89 -9.69 4.66
C ALA A 14 0.50 -10.16 4.23
N ASP A 15 -0.54 -9.81 5.01
CA ASP A 15 -1.93 -10.12 4.72
C ASP A 15 -2.40 -9.44 3.43
N VAL A 16 -2.01 -8.17 3.21
CA VAL A 16 -2.36 -7.42 1.99
C VAL A 16 -1.71 -8.06 0.76
N LEU A 17 -0.42 -8.40 0.83
CA LEU A 17 0.27 -9.06 -0.28
C LEU A 17 -0.32 -10.45 -0.58
N GLN A 18 -0.77 -11.17 0.45
CA GLN A 18 -1.46 -12.45 0.27
C GLN A 18 -2.84 -12.27 -0.37
N ALA A 19 -3.66 -11.34 0.13
CA ALA A 19 -4.98 -11.05 -0.43
C ALA A 19 -4.91 -10.61 -1.89
N LEU A 20 -3.89 -9.84 -2.28
CA LEU A 20 -3.66 -9.47 -3.68
C LEU A 20 -3.34 -10.70 -4.55
N ARG A 21 -2.48 -11.62 -4.08
CA ARG A 21 -2.20 -12.87 -4.79
C ARG A 21 -3.45 -13.74 -4.95
N GLU A 22 -4.23 -13.89 -3.88
CA GLU A 22 -5.43 -14.73 -3.86
C GLU A 22 -6.58 -14.12 -4.67
N SER A 23 -6.60 -12.80 -4.85
CA SER A 23 -7.64 -12.12 -5.65
C SER A 23 -7.61 -12.50 -7.13
N GLY A 24 -6.47 -12.96 -7.65
CA GLY A 24 -6.25 -13.20 -9.08
C GLY A 24 -6.27 -11.92 -9.94
N LEU A 25 -6.45 -10.74 -9.33
CA LEU A 25 -6.41 -9.43 -10.01
C LEU A 25 -4.97 -8.94 -10.24
N CYS A 26 -4.03 -9.50 -9.49
CA CYS A 26 -2.63 -9.11 -9.43
C CYS A 26 -1.75 -10.34 -9.32
N ASP A 27 -1.08 -10.70 -10.41
CA ASP A 27 -0.08 -11.77 -10.37
C ASP A 27 1.33 -11.20 -10.19
N LEU A 28 1.95 -11.50 -9.05
CA LEU A 28 3.33 -11.11 -8.75
C LEU A 28 4.38 -11.85 -9.61
N GLY A 29 3.98 -12.93 -10.30
CA GLY A 29 4.89 -13.81 -11.04
C GLY A 29 4.64 -13.90 -12.54
N THR A 30 3.53 -13.39 -13.06
CA THR A 30 3.15 -13.59 -14.47
C THR A 30 2.92 -12.26 -15.17
N ALA A 31 3.79 -11.93 -16.12
CA ALA A 31 3.60 -10.80 -17.03
C ALA A 31 2.35 -11.04 -17.89
N GLY A 32 1.21 -10.47 -17.49
CA GLY A 32 -0.01 -10.53 -18.32
C GLY A 32 -1.35 -10.37 -17.62
N ALA A 33 -1.44 -10.43 -16.29
CA ALA A 33 -2.74 -10.34 -15.60
C ALA A 33 -2.79 -9.19 -14.57
N GLY A 34 -3.39 -8.09 -15.02
CA GLY A 34 -4.09 -7.08 -14.22
C GLY A 34 -3.25 -5.91 -13.71
N CYS A 35 -2.24 -6.18 -12.88
CA CYS A 35 -1.44 -5.11 -12.29
C CYS A 35 0.06 -5.28 -12.50
N HIS A 36 0.75 -4.15 -12.53
CA HIS A 36 2.16 -4.03 -12.85
C HIS A 36 2.91 -3.36 -11.70
N ASN A 37 4.20 -3.73 -11.58
CA ASN A 37 5.17 -3.05 -10.73
C ASN A 37 4.72 -2.91 -9.27
N ILE A 38 4.29 -4.02 -8.64
CA ILE A 38 4.03 -4.02 -7.20
C ILE A 38 5.35 -3.80 -6.47
N THR A 39 5.45 -2.69 -5.75
CA THR A 39 6.63 -2.32 -4.98
C THR A 39 6.24 -2.00 -3.55
N VAL A 40 7.12 -2.31 -2.62
CA VAL A 40 6.92 -2.06 -1.19
C VAL A 40 8.16 -1.37 -0.65
N SER A 41 7.97 -0.23 0.00
CA SER A 41 9.04 0.50 0.70
C SER A 41 8.61 0.80 2.13
N GLN A 42 9.57 0.75 3.06
CA GLN A 42 9.32 1.14 4.44
C GLN A 42 9.38 2.67 4.54
N VAL A 43 8.39 3.26 5.20
CA VAL A 43 8.27 4.71 5.38
C VAL A 43 8.02 5.05 6.84
N GLN A 44 8.34 6.29 7.22
CA GLN A 44 8.09 6.83 8.56
C GLN A 44 7.01 7.89 8.46
N ARG A 45 5.97 7.75 9.28
CA ARG A 45 4.88 8.73 9.39
C ARG A 45 5.01 9.49 10.71
N PRO A 46 5.05 10.82 10.72
CA PRO A 46 4.91 11.59 11.96
C PRO A 46 3.62 11.23 12.69
N LEU A 47 3.70 11.07 14.01
CA LEU A 47 2.54 10.78 14.84
C LEU A 47 1.75 12.07 15.10
N ALA A 48 0.56 12.19 14.51
CA ALA A 48 -0.28 13.37 14.67
C ALA A 48 -0.95 13.44 16.06
N SER A 49 -1.49 12.31 16.53
CA SER A 49 -1.99 12.10 17.91
C SER A 49 -2.53 10.66 18.00
N GLY A 50 -1.90 9.77 18.77
CA GLY A 50 -2.31 8.36 18.79
C GLY A 50 -1.69 7.53 19.90
N ASP A 51 -2.07 6.26 19.92
CA ASP A 51 -1.65 5.24 20.89
C ASP A 51 -0.11 5.11 20.94
N PRO A 52 0.53 5.35 22.11
CA PRO A 52 1.98 5.38 22.25
C PRO A 52 2.66 4.01 22.09
N THR A 53 1.92 2.92 21.92
CA THR A 53 2.47 1.56 21.90
C THR A 53 3.30 1.21 20.66
N GLN A 54 3.18 1.97 19.56
CA GLN A 54 3.92 1.71 18.31
C GLN A 54 4.74 2.90 17.81
N GLN A 55 5.01 3.88 18.67
CA GLN A 55 5.83 5.03 18.31
C GLN A 55 7.32 4.74 18.55
N HIS A 56 8.15 5.28 17.65
CA HIS A 56 9.59 5.39 17.84
C HIS A 56 10.00 6.84 17.62
N TYR A 57 11.00 7.32 18.36
CA TYR A 57 11.51 8.66 18.14
C TYR A 57 12.57 8.63 17.04
N SER A 58 12.32 9.36 15.94
CA SER A 58 13.30 9.51 14.87
C SER A 58 14.25 10.66 15.20
N MET A 59 15.55 10.37 15.31
CA MET A 59 16.56 11.41 15.53
C MET A 59 16.75 12.31 14.31
N GLU A 60 16.56 11.77 13.10
CA GLU A 60 16.71 12.52 11.85
C GLU A 60 15.58 13.54 11.65
N LEU A 61 14.36 13.15 12.01
CA LEU A 61 13.19 14.04 11.91
C LEU A 61 12.94 14.84 13.19
N ALA A 62 13.63 14.51 14.28
CA ALA A 62 13.40 15.06 15.61
C ALA A 62 11.92 14.97 16.06
N GLU A 63 11.24 13.88 15.68
CA GLU A 63 9.80 13.70 15.88
C GLU A 63 9.46 12.25 16.27
N ALA A 64 8.31 12.09 16.94
CA ALA A 64 7.72 10.77 17.14
C ALA A 64 7.13 10.26 15.82
N VAL A 65 7.54 9.07 15.40
CA VAL A 65 7.13 8.44 14.14
C VAL A 65 6.56 7.04 14.34
N VAL A 66 5.73 6.63 13.39
CA VAL A 66 5.23 5.26 13.25
C VAL A 66 5.77 4.69 11.95
N ALA A 67 6.26 3.45 12.00
CA ALA A 67 6.70 2.73 10.81
C ALA A 67 5.48 2.18 10.05
N GLU A 68 5.44 2.47 8.76
CA GLU A 68 4.41 1.97 7.83
C GLU A 68 5.10 1.43 6.58
N TYR A 69 4.38 0.60 5.82
CA TYR A 69 4.78 0.23 4.47
C TYR A 69 3.99 1.03 3.45
N ARG A 70 4.71 1.66 2.53
CA ARG A 70 4.14 2.21 1.31
C ARG A 70 4.19 1.12 0.25
N MET A 71 3.03 0.67 -0.18
CA MET A 71 2.85 -0.22 -1.31
C MET A 71 2.36 0.57 -2.52
N GLU A 72 2.99 0.36 -3.67
CA GLU A 72 2.62 1.01 -4.93
C GLU A 72 2.40 -0.06 -6.00
N LEU A 73 1.36 0.10 -6.82
CA LEU A 73 1.10 -0.74 -7.99
C LEU A 73 0.39 0.07 -9.07
N VAL A 74 0.54 -0.35 -10.32
CA VAL A 74 -0.17 0.25 -11.47
C VAL A 74 -1.19 -0.76 -12.00
N CYS A 75 -2.40 -0.30 -12.33
CA CYS A 75 -3.47 -1.16 -12.84
C CYS A 75 -4.29 -0.48 -13.94
N ALA A 76 -5.11 -1.29 -14.62
CA ALA A 76 -6.12 -0.79 -15.54
C ALA A 76 -7.26 -0.08 -14.79
N ASP A 77 -7.92 0.87 -15.46
CA ASP A 77 -8.90 1.76 -14.81
C ASP A 77 -10.14 1.01 -14.28
N ASP A 78 -10.49 -0.11 -14.90
CA ASP A 78 -11.60 -0.99 -14.52
C ASP A 78 -11.29 -1.90 -13.33
N GLN A 79 -10.03 -2.03 -12.92
CA GLN A 79 -9.60 -2.86 -11.79
C GLN A 79 -9.38 -2.08 -10.49
N VAL A 80 -9.38 -0.75 -10.58
CA VAL A 80 -9.04 0.16 -9.48
C VAL A 80 -9.90 -0.12 -8.25
N ASP A 81 -11.22 -0.08 -8.41
CA ASP A 81 -12.15 -0.22 -7.30
C ASP A 81 -11.99 -1.59 -6.64
N ALA A 82 -11.86 -2.66 -7.43
CA ALA A 82 -11.67 -4.02 -6.93
C ALA A 82 -10.35 -4.17 -6.15
N LEU A 83 -9.27 -3.57 -6.62
CA LEU A 83 -7.96 -3.60 -5.95
C LEU A 83 -7.97 -2.76 -4.67
N VAL A 84 -8.54 -1.55 -4.71
CA VAL A 84 -8.72 -0.70 -3.52
C VAL A 84 -9.50 -1.46 -2.45
N ASP A 85 -10.57 -2.14 -2.84
CA ASP A 85 -11.40 -2.95 -1.95
C ASP A 85 -10.63 -4.10 -1.29
N VAL A 86 -9.84 -4.86 -2.07
CA VAL A 86 -9.00 -5.95 -1.55
C VAL A 86 -7.98 -5.40 -0.55
N ILE A 87 -7.29 -4.31 -0.91
CA ILE A 87 -6.28 -3.68 -0.07
C ILE A 87 -6.92 -3.13 1.21
N ALA A 88 -8.05 -2.44 1.12
CA ALA A 88 -8.74 -1.85 2.26
C ALA A 88 -9.18 -2.92 3.26
N ARG A 89 -9.80 -4.01 2.78
CA ARG A 89 -10.23 -5.12 3.64
C ARG A 89 -9.05 -5.82 4.32
N ALA A 90 -7.97 -6.08 3.57
CA ALA A 90 -6.79 -6.74 4.11
C ALA A 90 -5.97 -5.81 5.02
N ALA A 91 -5.93 -4.51 4.79
CA ALA A 91 -5.20 -3.54 5.61
C ALA A 91 -5.97 -3.14 6.88
N HIS A 92 -7.28 -3.40 6.96
CA HIS A 92 -8.12 -2.99 8.08
C HIS A 92 -7.62 -3.56 9.42
N THR A 93 -7.39 -2.68 10.40
CA THR A 93 -6.90 -3.02 11.75
C THR A 93 -7.98 -2.98 12.83
N GLY A 94 -9.17 -2.46 12.51
CA GLY A 94 -10.21 -2.13 13.51
C GLY A 94 -9.92 -0.88 14.33
N GLN A 95 -8.82 -0.17 14.05
CA GLN A 95 -8.48 1.10 14.68
C GLN A 95 -8.76 2.29 13.75
N PRO A 96 -9.02 3.50 14.28
CA PRO A 96 -9.31 4.69 13.47
C PRO A 96 -8.20 5.07 12.48
N GLU A 97 -6.94 4.74 12.78
CA GLU A 97 -5.78 5.09 11.97
C GLU A 97 -5.10 3.85 11.35
N ALA A 98 -5.84 3.14 10.49
CA ALA A 98 -5.35 1.93 9.83
C ALA A 98 -4.41 2.20 8.64
N GLY A 99 -4.46 3.40 8.05
CA GLY A 99 -3.67 3.76 6.87
C GLY A 99 -4.47 4.57 5.85
N TRP A 100 -3.88 4.78 4.68
CA TRP A 100 -4.48 5.53 3.57
C TRP A 100 -4.24 4.83 2.24
N ILE A 101 -5.19 4.97 1.31
CA ILE A 101 -5.04 4.54 -0.07
C ILE A 101 -5.27 5.75 -0.96
N PHE A 102 -4.31 6.05 -1.82
CA PHE A 102 -4.39 7.11 -2.82
C PHE A 102 -4.44 6.48 -4.21
N VAL A 103 -5.24 7.09 -5.08
CA VAL A 103 -5.34 6.72 -6.49
C VAL A 103 -4.95 7.92 -7.34
N SER A 104 -4.01 7.74 -8.26
CA SER A 104 -3.51 8.76 -9.17
C SER A 104 -3.63 8.33 -10.63
N ASP A 105 -3.77 9.30 -11.53
CA ASP A 105 -3.78 9.04 -12.98
C ASP A 105 -2.38 8.78 -13.52
N ILE A 106 -2.22 7.70 -14.29
CA ILE A 106 -1.01 7.41 -15.03
C ILE A 106 -1.26 7.64 -16.52
N GLY A 107 -0.67 8.72 -17.05
CA GLY A 107 -0.79 9.07 -18.46
C GLY A 107 0.01 8.17 -19.40
N ARG A 108 1.10 7.56 -18.93
CA ARG A 108 1.95 6.65 -19.72
C ARG A 108 2.74 5.70 -18.82
N ALA A 109 2.82 4.44 -19.21
CA ALA A 109 3.74 3.44 -18.64
C ALA A 109 4.56 2.82 -19.77
N VAL A 110 5.83 2.53 -19.51
CA VAL A 110 6.76 1.89 -20.45
C VAL A 110 7.51 0.80 -19.70
N GLU A 111 7.39 -0.44 -20.16
CA GLU A 111 8.19 -1.55 -19.67
C GLU A 111 9.61 -1.46 -20.24
N ILE A 112 10.62 -1.51 -19.37
CA ILE A 112 12.04 -1.59 -19.77
C ILE A 112 12.37 -3.07 -19.95
N ARG A 113 12.93 -3.43 -21.10
CA ARG A 113 13.40 -4.80 -21.41
C ARG A 113 14.91 -4.87 -21.37
#